data_AF-A0A7R8WYI6-F1
#
_entry.id   AF-A0A7R8WYI6-F1
#
_cell.length_a   1.000
_cell.length_b   1.000
_cell.length_c   1.000
_cell.angle_alpha   90.00
_cell.angle_beta   90.00
_cell.angle_gamma   90.00
#
_symmetry.space_group_name_H-M   'P 1'
#
loop_
_entity.id
_entity.type
_entity.pdbx_description
1 polymer ?
#
loop_
_entity_poly.entity_id
_entity_poly.type
_entity_poly.pdbx_seq_one_letter_code
_entity_poly.pdbx_strand_id
1 'polypeptide(L)' 'MRILNGYDSHLGGMRCYATGWGRDNPSSGTLPSTLKYRKLTALSDNQCRPYITGYVDEAHVCTWAPPSNIC' A
#
# COMPACT_ATOMS: atom_id res chain seq x y z
N MET A 1 3.89 6.34 14.09
CA MET A 1 3.25 5.03 13.89
C MET A 1 4.14 4.00 14.60
N ARG A 2 3.61 3.28 15.58
CA ARG A 2 4.39 2.37 16.43
C ARG A 2 4.12 0.95 15.93
N ILE A 3 5.09 0.34 15.26
CA ILE A 3 5.03 -1.09 14.88
C ILE A 3 5.77 -1.86 15.97
N LEU A 4 5.08 -2.80 16.61
CA LEU A 4 5.68 -3.71 17.58
C LEU A 4 6.22 -4.92 16.80
N ASN A 5 7.54 -5.06 16.73
CA ASN A 5 8.30 -6.26 16.32
C ASN A 5 7.87 -7.03 15.03
N GLY A 6 8.57 -6.76 13.93
CA GLY A 6 9.47 -7.73 13.28
C GLY A 6 8.93 -8.86 12.38
N TYR A 7 7.66 -9.27 12.42
CA TYR A 7 7.15 -10.28 11.45
C TYR A 7 5.63 -10.15 11.34
N ASP A 8 5.12 -9.54 10.27
CA ASP A 8 3.77 -8.98 10.31
C ASP A 8 2.68 -9.84 9.64
N SER A 9 2.49 -11.02 10.24
CA SER A 9 1.23 -11.77 10.09
C SER A 9 0.01 -11.07 10.70
N HIS A 10 0.20 -9.99 11.49
CA HIS A 10 -0.85 -9.33 12.29
C HIS A 10 -1.50 -8.11 11.62
N LEU A 11 -0.83 -7.47 10.66
CA LEU A 11 -1.30 -6.35 9.86
C LEU A 11 -2.17 -6.84 8.70
N GLY A 12 -2.07 -8.13 8.35
CA GLY A 12 -2.91 -8.74 7.33
C GLY A 12 -4.40 -8.43 7.55
N GLY A 13 -5.02 -7.75 6.59
CA GLY A 13 -6.43 -7.33 6.66
C GLY A 13 -6.69 -5.97 7.31
N MET A 14 -5.67 -5.28 7.86
CA MET A 14 -5.84 -3.93 8.39
C MET A 14 -6.13 -2.93 7.27
N ARG A 15 -7.09 -2.03 7.54
CA ARG A 15 -7.45 -0.94 6.63
C ARG A 15 -6.52 0.24 6.85
N CYS A 16 -5.89 0.70 5.79
CA CYS A 16 -4.93 1.80 5.79
C CYS A 16 -5.33 2.87 4.79
N TYR A 17 -4.74 4.05 4.94
CA TYR A 17 -4.85 5.15 3.98
C TYR A 17 -3.46 5.57 3.53
N ALA A 18 -3.23 5.62 2.22
CA ALA A 18 -2.09 6.35 1.67
C ALA A 18 -2.55 7.73 1.26
N THR A 19 -1.80 8.77 1.61
CA THR A 19 -2.09 10.16 1.26
C THR A 19 -0.89 10.81 0.60
N GLY A 20 -1.09 11.65 -0.40
CA GLY A 20 0.02 12.40 -1.01
C GLY A 20 -0.37 13.21 -2.24
N TRP A 21 0.66 13.78 -2.87
CA TRP A 21 0.58 14.57 -4.10
C TRP A 21 1.30 13.87 -5.27
N GLY A 22 1.47 12.55 -5.18
CA GLY A 22 2.03 11.75 -6.26
C GLY A 22 1.11 11.75 -7.49
N ARG A 23 1.62 11.21 -8.61
CA ARG A 23 0.82 11.04 -9.83
C ARG A 23 -0.40 10.17 -9.54
N ASP A 24 -1.59 10.72 -9.77
CA ASP A 24 -2.89 10.03 -9.71
C ASP A 24 -3.34 9.52 -11.09
N ASN A 25 -2.72 10.01 -12.15
CA ASN A 25 -2.82 9.48 -13.51
C ASN A 25 -1.41 9.17 -14.06
N PRO A 26 -1.11 7.90 -14.42
CA PRO A 26 0.22 7.51 -14.90
C PRO A 26 0.61 8.16 -16.24
N SER A 27 -0.37 8.56 -17.05
CA SER A 27 -0.16 9.21 -18.35
C SER A 27 -0.05 10.73 -18.26
N SER A 28 -0.30 11.32 -17.08
CA SER A 28 -0.21 12.76 -16.85
C SER A 28 1.15 13.14 -16.26
N GLY A 29 1.73 14.24 -16.75
CA GLY A 29 2.89 14.89 -16.12
C GLY A 29 2.50 15.85 -14.98
N THR A 30 1.22 16.20 -14.86
CA THR A 30 0.75 17.16 -13.87
C THR A 30 0.42 16.46 -12.55
N LEU A 31 0.99 16.96 -11.45
CA LEU A 31 0.68 16.50 -10.10
C LEU A 31 -0.59 17.19 -9.58
N PRO A 32 -1.38 16.51 -8.73
CA PRO A 32 -2.55 17.12 -8.13
C PRO A 32 -2.16 18.29 -7.21
N SER A 33 -2.90 19.41 -7.27
CA SER A 33 -2.73 20.56 -6.37
C SER A 33 -3.38 20.33 -4.99
N THR A 34 -4.22 19.30 -4.87
CA THR A 34 -4.93 18.93 -3.65
C THR A 34 -4.41 17.59 -3.14
N LEU A 35 -4.29 17.45 -1.81
CA LEU A 35 -3.89 16.20 -1.19
C LEU A 35 -4.88 15.09 -1.58
N LYS A 36 -4.38 14.01 -2.18
CA LYS A 36 -5.18 12.84 -2.51
C LYS A 36 -5.03 11.78 -1.43
N TYR A 37 -5.99 10.86 -1.37
CA TYR A 37 -5.92 9.68 -0.53
C TYR A 37 -6.39 8.44 -1.28
N ARG A 38 -5.93 7.27 -0.83
CA ARG A 38 -6.38 5.97 -1.33
C ARG A 38 -6.56 5.00 -0.18
N LYS A 39 -7.67 4.27 -0.20
CA LYS A 39 -7.95 3.17 0.74
C LYS A 39 -7.12 1.96 0.37
N LEU A 40 -6.45 1.38 1.36
CA LEU A 40 -5.57 0.23 1.23
C LEU A 40 -5.95 -0.84 2.25
N THR A 41 -5.58 -2.07 1.95
CA THR A 41 -5.59 -3.19 2.90
C THR A 41 -4.18 -3.72 3.02
N ALA A 42 -3.64 -3.79 4.23
CA ALA A 42 -2.35 -4.43 4.46
C ALA A 42 -2.45 -5.94 4.20
N LEU A 43 -1.45 -6.49 3.51
CA LEU A 43 -1.34 -7.90 3.22
C LEU A 43 -0.41 -8.55 4.24
N SER A 44 -0.71 -9.79 4.62
CA SER A 44 0.28 -10.61 5.30
C SER A 44 1.44 -10.94 4.36
N ASP A 45 2.61 -11.24 4.91
CA ASP A 45 3.80 -11.61 4.14
C ASP A 45 3.53 -12.76 3.16
N ASN A 46 2.78 -13.77 3.61
CA ASN A 46 2.40 -14.92 2.80
C ASN A 46 1.52 -14.53 1.60
N GLN A 47 0.65 -13.53 1.75
CA GLN A 47 -0.15 -12.99 0.66
C GLN A 47 0.68 -12.12 -0.28
N CYS A 48 1.71 -11.43 0.23
CA CYS A 48 2.52 -10.53 -0.59
C CYS A 48 3.56 -11.25 -1.44
N ARG A 49 4.28 -12.22 -0.86
CA ARG A 49 5.42 -12.91 -1.48
C ARG A 49 5.19 -13.38 -2.93
N PRO A 50 4.03 -13.96 -3.30
CA PRO A 50 3.81 -14.40 -4.68
C PRO A 50 3.82 -13.29 -5.74
N TYR A 51 3.61 -12.03 -5.34
CA TYR A 51 3.49 -10.89 -6.26
C TYR A 51 4.80 -10.09 -6.42
N ILE A 52 5.83 -10.40 -5.64
CA ILE A 52 7.09 -9.67 -5.64
C ILE A 52 8.19 -10.59 -6.17
N THR A 53 8.86 -10.16 -7.25
CA THR A 53 10.02 -10.86 -7.82
C THR A 53 11.35 -10.47 -7.15
N GLY A 54 11.30 -9.64 -6.10
CA GLY A 54 12.43 -9.14 -5.32
C GLY A 54 12.39 -9.51 -3.84
N TYR A 55 13.20 -8.84 -3.03
CA TYR A 55 13.32 -9.11 -1.59
C TYR A 55 12.29 -8.30 -0.79
N VAL A 56 11.53 -8.99 0.05
CA VAL A 56 10.64 -8.40 1.06
C VAL A 56 11.09 -8.94 2.40
N ASP A 57 11.53 -8.05 3.29
CA ASP A 57 11.93 -8.36 4.66
C ASP A 57 11.00 -7.69 5.68
N GLU A 58 11.33 -7.86 6.96
CA GLU A 58 10.63 -7.31 8.11
C GLU A 58 10.54 -5.77 8.13
N ALA A 59 11.32 -5.06 7.31
CA ALA A 59 11.21 -3.60 7.17
C ALA A 59 10.17 -3.18 6.12
N HIS A 60 9.53 -4.14 5.45
CA HIS A 60 8.54 -3.89 4.41
C HIS A 60 7.14 -4.29 4.85
N VAL A 61 6.15 -3.53 4.40
CA VAL A 61 4.72 -3.89 4.53
C VAL A 61 4.08 -3.77 3.16
N CYS A 62 3.46 -4.85 2.71
CA CYS A 62 2.73 -4.86 1.46
C CYS A 62 1.30 -4.40 1.67
N THR A 63 0.77 -3.68 0.68
CA THR A 63 -0.64 -3.26 0.69
C THR A 63 -1.28 -3.56 -0.66
N TRP A 64 -2.57 -3.81 -0.62
CA TRP A 64 -3.41 -3.95 -1.79
C TRP A 64 -4.45 -2.83 -1.82
N ALA A 65 -4.70 -2.29 -3.00
CA ALA A 65 -5.86 -1.43 -3.23
C ALA A 65 -6.69 -1.97 -4.38
N PRO A 66 -8.03 -1.92 -4.25
CA PRO A 66 -8.92 -2.23 -5.35
C PRO A 66 -8.66 -1.26 -6.52
N PRO A 67 -8.93 -1.68 -7.77
CA PRO A 67 -8.75 -0.82 -8.92
C PRO A 67 -9.64 0.43 -8.78
N SER A 68 -9.09 1.57 -9.20
CA SER A 68 -9.65 2.92 -8.96
C SER A 68 -11.00 3.18 -9.63
N ASN A 69 -11.53 2.20 -10.39
CA ASN A 69 -12.81 2.24 -11.09
C ASN A 69 -13.94 1.54 -10.33
N ILE A 70 -13.74 1.16 -9.06
CA ILE A 70 -14.78 0.56 -8.23
C ILE A 70 -15.11 1.52 -7.06
N CYS A 71 -16.22 2.23 -7.24
CA CYS A 71 -17.03 3.03 -6.32
C CYS A 71 -16.33 3.88 -5.22
#